data_AF-A0A1X1YDR3-F1
#
_entry.id   AF-A0A1X1YDR3-F1
#
_cell.length_a   1.000
_cell.length_b   1.000
_cell.length_c   1.000
_cell.angle_alpha   90.00
_cell.angle_beta   90.00
_cell.angle_gamma   90.00
#
_symmetry.space_group_name_H-M   'P 1'
#
loop_
_entity.id
_entity.type
_entity.pdbx_description
1 polymer ?
#
loop_
_entity_poly.entity_id
_entity_poly.type
_entity_poly.pdbx_seq_one_letter_code
_entity_poly.pdbx_strand_id
1 'polypeptide(L)'
;MGRQEEALRVAEELLADIELKRLKASEIVLKASSVARLVGHEALTEFLAYERSGYPADGSAEKWIDRSGRWSIDNEGKFFFQSIAKIDANLESRRQALEALRGGGNYSGDNAAIAAREHDQRIGTATRELAIWSGISGQVVATIYDIVVEIYHALLFSELQATLFADTQTKVDGSLSAASGSSLDKIERVSDRLRDGDPESISQALTTCRRLIDSCADHVFPAQSEPYAIGEEATLQVGPQNVLNRLQAYTHQCGITKSRRDRLRRTVADLYGRCSAGTHAEVTVDEARFVFLQTYIALGEILTLERSSEPLDS
;
A
#
# COMPACT_ATOMS: atom_id res chain seq x y z
N MET A 1 -13.63 6.81 6.06
CA MET A 1 -12.42 5.96 6.09
C MET A 1 -12.49 5.01 4.91
N GLY A 2 -11.49 5.07 4.03
CA GLY A 2 -11.41 4.15 2.89
C GLY A 2 -11.18 2.72 3.35
N ARG A 3 -11.59 1.72 2.55
CA ARG A 3 -11.36 0.30 2.89
C ARG A 3 -9.86 -0.03 3.09
N GLN A 4 -8.98 0.62 2.31
CA GLN A 4 -7.53 0.47 2.45
C GLN A 4 -6.99 1.14 3.72
N GLU A 5 -7.45 2.35 4.03
CA GLU A 5 -7.08 3.10 5.23
C GLU A 5 -7.45 2.33 6.51
N GLU A 6 -8.65 1.74 6.52
CA GLU A 6 -9.09 0.86 7.62
C GLU A 6 -8.26 -0.44 7.68
N ALA A 7 -7.90 -1.02 6.53
CA ALA A 7 -7.02 -2.19 6.48
C ALA A 7 -5.64 -1.90 7.09
N LEU A 8 -5.07 -0.74 6.76
CA LEU A 8 -3.77 -0.31 7.27
C LEU A 8 -3.83 -0.12 8.79
N ARG A 9 -4.84 0.61 9.28
CA ARG A 9 -5.05 0.84 10.72
C ARG A 9 -5.17 -0.46 11.49
N VAL A 10 -6.00 -1.40 11.02
CA VAL A 10 -6.22 -2.68 11.71
C VAL A 10 -4.96 -3.56 11.65
N ALA A 11 -4.19 -3.52 10.55
CA ALA A 11 -2.93 -4.24 10.43
C ALA A 11 -1.87 -3.68 11.40
N GLU A 12 -1.69 -2.36 11.46
CA GLU A 12 -0.79 -1.69 12.40
C GLU A 12 -1.14 -2.05 13.86
N GLU A 13 -2.43 -1.94 14.22
CA GLU A 13 -2.91 -2.26 15.56
C GLU A 13 -2.71 -3.74 15.91
N LEU A 14 -2.83 -4.65 14.94
CA LEU A 14 -2.58 -6.07 15.12
C LEU A 14 -1.09 -6.38 15.35
N LEU A 15 -0.20 -5.75 14.57
CA LEU A 15 1.25 -5.91 14.75
C LEU A 15 1.68 -5.44 16.14
N ALA A 16 1.23 -4.26 16.56
CA ALA A 16 1.49 -3.73 17.89
C ALA A 16 0.98 -4.66 19.00
N ASP A 17 -0.19 -5.27 18.84
CA ASP A 17 -0.74 -6.22 19.80
C ASP A 17 0.09 -7.50 19.91
N ILE A 18 0.64 -7.98 18.80
CA ILE A 18 1.53 -9.15 18.77
C ILE A 18 2.86 -8.82 19.45
N GLU A 19 3.51 -7.72 19.05
CA GLU A 19 4.83 -7.30 19.55
C GLU A 19 4.80 -7.02 21.06
N LEU A 20 3.73 -6.39 21.53
CA LEU A 20 3.53 -6.06 22.94
C LEU A 20 2.83 -7.18 23.72
N LYS A 21 2.56 -8.33 23.08
CA LYS A 21 1.93 -9.52 23.67
C LYS A 21 0.62 -9.20 24.42
N ARG A 22 -0.21 -8.34 23.83
CA ARG A 22 -1.48 -7.86 24.43
C ARG A 22 -2.62 -8.84 24.28
N LEU A 23 -2.56 -9.71 23.26
CA LEU A 23 -3.63 -10.63 22.89
C LEU A 23 -3.17 -12.08 22.97
N LYS A 24 -4.10 -12.98 23.24
CA LYS A 24 -3.93 -14.44 23.09
C LYS A 24 -3.95 -14.83 21.61
N ALA A 25 -3.46 -16.03 21.30
CA ALA A 25 -3.37 -16.50 19.92
C ALA A 25 -4.75 -16.56 19.23
N SER A 26 -5.81 -16.98 19.94
CA SER A 26 -7.18 -16.97 19.40
C SER A 26 -7.70 -15.56 19.08
N GLU A 27 -7.38 -14.56 19.91
CA GLU A 27 -7.77 -13.16 19.69
C GLU A 27 -7.02 -12.56 18.50
N ILE A 28 -5.73 -12.88 18.36
CA ILE A 28 -4.90 -12.53 17.20
C ILE A 28 -5.49 -13.13 15.92
N VAL A 29 -5.90 -14.41 15.93
CA VAL A 29 -6.56 -15.06 14.79
C VAL A 29 -7.85 -14.33 14.38
N LEU A 30 -8.67 -13.90 15.34
CA LEU A 30 -9.89 -13.15 15.04
C LEU A 30 -9.59 -11.76 14.46
N LYS A 31 -8.64 -11.03 15.03
CA LYS A 31 -8.25 -9.70 14.52
C LYS A 31 -7.60 -9.80 13.13
N ALA A 32 -6.75 -10.79 12.91
CA ALA A 32 -6.16 -11.09 11.59
C ALA A 32 -7.23 -11.45 10.54
N SER A 33 -8.35 -12.05 10.95
CA SER A 33 -9.47 -12.36 10.05
C SER A 33 -10.12 -11.10 9.48
N SER A 34 -10.10 -10.00 10.24
CA SER A 34 -10.57 -8.70 9.77
C SER A 34 -9.61 -8.11 8.75
N VAL A 35 -8.30 -8.18 8.98
CA VAL A 35 -7.28 -7.77 7.98
C VAL A 35 -7.48 -8.56 6.69
N ALA A 36 -7.51 -9.90 6.77
CA ALA A 36 -7.67 -10.78 5.62
C ALA A 36 -8.92 -10.45 4.79
N ARG A 37 -10.05 -10.18 5.44
CA ARG A 37 -11.31 -9.78 4.79
C ARG A 37 -11.20 -8.41 4.13
N LEU A 38 -10.56 -7.44 4.76
CA LEU A 38 -10.40 -6.09 4.21
C LEU A 38 -9.54 -6.11 2.94
N VAL A 39 -8.45 -6.87 2.93
CA VAL A 39 -7.54 -6.93 1.77
C VAL A 39 -7.87 -8.04 0.76
N GLY A 40 -8.76 -8.97 1.09
CA GLY A 40 -9.09 -10.10 0.21
C GLY A 40 -7.96 -11.14 0.11
N HIS A 41 -7.17 -11.31 1.17
CA HIS A 41 -6.00 -12.19 1.15
C HIS A 41 -6.40 -13.65 1.35
N GLU A 42 -6.42 -14.42 0.27
CA GLU A 42 -6.93 -15.81 0.25
C GLU A 42 -6.12 -16.75 1.15
N ALA A 43 -4.80 -16.76 1.04
CA ALA A 43 -3.97 -17.68 1.83
C ALA A 43 -4.07 -17.44 3.36
N LEU A 44 -4.09 -16.16 3.79
CA LEU A 44 -4.35 -15.80 5.18
C LEU A 44 -5.77 -16.22 5.60
N THR A 45 -6.78 -15.99 4.75
CA THR A 45 -8.16 -16.40 5.03
C THR A 45 -8.28 -17.91 5.25
N GLU A 46 -7.62 -18.69 4.39
CA GLU A 46 -7.57 -20.14 4.48
C GLU A 46 -6.88 -20.60 5.78
N PHE A 47 -5.67 -20.09 6.05
CA PHE A 47 -4.94 -20.41 7.28
C PHE A 47 -5.76 -20.13 8.54
N LEU A 48 -6.35 -18.93 8.61
CA LEU A 48 -7.19 -18.54 9.75
C LEU A 48 -8.47 -19.38 9.87
N ALA A 49 -8.99 -19.93 8.76
CA ALA A 49 -10.13 -20.83 8.82
C ALA A 49 -9.80 -22.14 9.53
N TYR A 50 -8.63 -22.72 9.26
CA TYR A 50 -8.11 -23.87 9.99
C TYR A 50 -7.82 -23.54 11.45
N GLU A 51 -7.24 -22.38 11.73
CA GLU A 51 -6.98 -21.97 13.12
C GLU A 51 -8.26 -21.77 13.94
N ARG A 52 -9.35 -21.26 13.32
CA ARG A 52 -10.66 -21.14 13.98
C ARG A 52 -11.37 -22.49 14.17
N SER A 53 -11.33 -23.35 13.15
CA SER A 53 -12.22 -24.52 13.06
C SER A 53 -11.54 -25.85 13.45
N GLY A 54 -10.20 -25.87 13.44
CA GLY A 54 -9.39 -27.08 13.47
C GLY A 54 -8.99 -27.53 12.06
N TYR A 55 -8.00 -28.39 12.03
CA TYR A 55 -7.41 -28.93 10.80
C TYR A 55 -8.11 -30.23 10.39
N PRO A 56 -8.23 -30.51 9.08
CA PRO A 56 -8.66 -31.81 8.59
C PRO A 56 -7.76 -32.93 9.12
N ALA A 57 -8.37 -33.99 9.66
CA ALA A 57 -7.64 -35.12 10.24
C ALA A 57 -6.92 -35.99 9.18
N ASP A 58 -7.29 -35.85 7.91
CA ASP A 58 -6.66 -36.53 6.78
C ASP A 58 -5.31 -35.92 6.37
N GLY A 59 -4.90 -34.80 6.98
CA GLY A 59 -3.64 -34.14 6.69
C GLY A 59 -3.64 -33.31 5.39
N SER A 60 -4.80 -33.13 4.75
CA SER A 60 -4.92 -32.37 3.49
C SER A 60 -4.43 -30.91 3.57
N ALA A 61 -4.37 -30.34 4.78
CA ALA A 61 -3.85 -28.99 5.04
C ALA A 61 -2.35 -28.98 5.39
N GLU A 62 -1.55 -29.89 4.81
CA GLU A 62 -0.13 -30.12 5.13
C GLU A 62 0.70 -28.82 5.23
N LYS A 63 0.60 -27.95 4.23
CA LYS A 63 1.28 -26.64 4.20
C LYS A 63 1.04 -25.84 5.49
N TRP A 64 -0.19 -25.83 5.98
CA TRP A 64 -0.58 -25.04 7.14
C TRP A 64 -0.31 -25.78 8.45
N ILE A 65 -0.30 -27.11 8.44
CA ILE A 65 0.14 -27.94 9.59
C ILE A 65 1.63 -27.69 9.86
N ASP A 66 2.43 -27.64 8.80
CA ASP A 66 3.85 -27.36 8.87
C ASP A 66 4.12 -25.93 9.37
N ARG A 67 3.55 -24.92 8.71
CA ARG A 67 3.77 -23.51 9.10
C ARG A 67 3.37 -23.18 10.52
N SER A 68 2.35 -23.85 11.07
CA SER A 68 1.88 -23.67 12.45
C SER A 68 2.58 -24.56 13.49
N GLY A 69 3.57 -25.35 13.08
CA GLY A 69 4.37 -26.18 14.00
C GLY A 69 3.57 -27.30 14.67
N ARG A 70 2.57 -27.84 13.97
CA ARG A 70 1.61 -28.81 14.54
C ARG A 70 2.06 -30.26 14.46
N TRP A 71 3.20 -30.55 13.84
CA TRP A 71 3.74 -31.91 13.77
C TRP A 71 4.18 -32.41 15.15
N SER A 72 3.81 -33.66 15.47
CA SER A 72 4.19 -34.30 16.73
C SER A 72 5.65 -34.75 16.66
N ILE A 73 6.49 -34.25 17.57
CA ILE A 73 7.89 -34.68 17.72
C ILE A 73 7.97 -36.17 18.13
N ASP A 74 7.05 -36.60 19.00
CA ASP A 74 7.08 -37.95 19.58
C ASP A 74 6.45 -39.03 18.68
N ASN A 75 5.74 -38.64 17.62
CA ASN A 75 4.94 -39.56 16.81
C ASN A 75 5.00 -39.15 15.34
N GLU A 76 5.85 -39.84 14.59
CA GLU A 76 6.00 -39.61 13.15
C GLU A 76 4.64 -39.72 12.42
N GLY A 77 4.37 -38.77 11.54
CA GLY A 77 3.11 -38.69 10.77
C GLY A 77 1.88 -38.26 11.56
N LYS A 78 1.97 -37.96 12.86
CA LYS A 78 0.86 -37.40 13.65
C LYS A 78 1.00 -35.90 13.84
N PHE A 79 -0.13 -35.20 13.91
CA PHE A 79 -0.18 -33.76 14.13
C PHE A 79 -1.36 -33.35 15.02
N PHE A 80 -1.29 -32.13 15.55
CA PHE A 80 -2.31 -31.55 16.41
C PHE A 80 -3.37 -30.79 15.60
N PHE A 81 -4.53 -31.40 15.41
CA PHE A 81 -5.61 -30.87 14.56
C PHE A 81 -6.56 -29.87 15.25
N GLN A 82 -6.37 -29.58 16.53
CA GLN A 82 -7.29 -28.77 17.32
C GLN A 82 -7.23 -27.28 16.93
N SER A 83 -8.35 -26.58 17.00
CA SER A 83 -8.40 -25.12 16.78
C SER A 83 -7.57 -24.36 17.83
N ILE A 84 -7.12 -23.15 17.49
CA ILE A 84 -6.33 -22.31 18.38
C ILE A 84 -7.06 -22.00 19.69
N ALA A 85 -8.38 -21.86 19.66
CA ALA A 85 -9.18 -21.61 20.86
C ALA A 85 -9.14 -22.81 21.82
N LYS A 86 -9.11 -24.04 21.29
CA LYS A 86 -8.91 -25.25 22.11
C LYS A 86 -7.50 -25.31 22.68
N ILE A 87 -6.49 -24.89 21.90
CA ILE A 87 -5.10 -24.81 22.36
C ILE A 87 -4.95 -23.78 23.48
N ASP A 88 -5.53 -22.58 23.35
CA ASP A 88 -5.56 -21.56 24.40
C ASP A 88 -6.24 -22.08 25.69
N ALA A 89 -7.36 -22.80 25.55
CA ALA A 89 -8.04 -23.42 26.69
C ALA A 89 -7.17 -24.51 27.36
N ASN A 90 -6.46 -25.32 26.58
CA ASN A 90 -5.53 -26.31 27.10
C ASN A 90 -4.33 -25.65 27.80
N LEU A 91 -3.77 -24.57 27.24
CA LEU A 91 -2.70 -23.80 27.87
C LEU A 91 -3.12 -23.28 29.24
N GLU A 92 -4.30 -22.67 29.32
CA GLU A 92 -4.84 -22.14 30.57
C GLU A 92 -5.06 -23.26 31.60
N SER A 93 -5.71 -24.35 31.18
CA SER A 93 -5.95 -25.53 32.02
C SER A 93 -4.65 -26.13 32.57
N ARG A 94 -3.61 -26.28 31.73
CA ARG A 94 -2.32 -26.83 32.17
C ARG A 94 -1.53 -25.87 33.06
N ARG A 95 -1.64 -24.56 32.85
CA ARG A 95 -1.08 -23.56 33.77
C ARG A 95 -1.71 -23.65 35.16
N GLN A 96 -3.05 -23.71 35.23
CA GLN A 96 -3.77 -23.85 36.48
C GLN A 96 -3.45 -25.17 37.19
N ALA A 97 -3.35 -26.27 36.43
CA ALA A 97 -2.95 -27.56 36.99
C ALA A 97 -1.54 -27.52 37.61
N LEU A 98 -0.56 -26.90 36.93
CA LEU A 98 0.78 -26.73 37.47
C LEU A 98 0.80 -25.84 38.71
N GLU A 99 0.02 -24.76 38.71
CA GLU A 99 -0.11 -23.87 39.86
C GLU A 99 -0.70 -24.60 41.08
N ALA A 100 -1.76 -25.37 40.89
CA ALA A 100 -2.34 -26.20 41.94
C ALA A 100 -1.36 -27.26 42.48
N LEU A 101 -0.49 -27.80 41.62
CA LEU A 101 0.52 -28.80 42.00
C LEU A 101 1.72 -28.20 42.75
N ARG A 102 2.03 -26.91 42.59
CA ARG A 102 3.18 -26.23 43.25
C ARG A 102 3.12 -26.26 44.78
N GLY A 103 1.92 -26.35 45.37
CA GLY A 103 1.73 -26.44 46.82
C GLY A 103 1.65 -27.87 47.38
N GLY A 104 1.66 -28.89 46.51
CA GLY A 104 1.66 -30.31 46.90
C GLY A 104 3.07 -30.88 47.05
N GLY A 105 3.20 -32.12 47.53
CA GLY A 105 4.49 -32.84 47.60
C GLY A 105 4.90 -33.33 48.98
N ASN A 106 4.29 -32.83 50.06
CA ASN A 106 4.57 -33.29 51.42
C ASN A 106 3.70 -34.49 51.78
N TYR A 107 4.18 -35.69 51.44
CA TYR A 107 3.50 -36.95 51.71
C TYR A 107 4.17 -37.71 52.86
N SER A 108 3.38 -38.37 53.71
CA SER A 108 3.85 -39.19 54.84
C SER A 108 3.10 -40.53 54.92
N GLY A 109 3.68 -41.51 55.61
CA GLY A 109 3.12 -42.85 55.78
C GLY A 109 3.61 -43.86 54.73
N ASP A 110 3.11 -45.09 54.80
CA ASP A 110 3.62 -46.25 54.06
C ASP A 110 3.58 -46.07 52.53
N ASN A 111 2.66 -45.23 52.03
CA ASN A 111 2.49 -44.94 50.61
C ASN A 111 3.15 -43.62 50.14
N ALA A 112 3.92 -42.93 50.99
CA ALA A 112 4.48 -41.61 50.67
C ALA A 112 5.32 -41.59 49.39
N ALA A 113 6.15 -42.62 49.17
CA ALA A 113 6.97 -42.73 47.96
C ALA A 113 6.16 -42.99 46.68
N ILE A 114 4.96 -43.58 46.79
CA ILE A 114 4.07 -43.77 45.64
C ILE A 114 3.38 -42.44 45.32
N ALA A 115 2.84 -41.76 46.34
CA ALA A 115 2.19 -40.47 46.18
C ALA A 115 3.13 -39.39 45.60
N ALA A 116 4.39 -39.36 46.05
CA ALA A 116 5.41 -38.46 45.51
C ALA A 116 5.69 -38.72 44.02
N ARG A 117 5.86 -39.99 43.62
CA ARG A 117 6.08 -40.35 42.21
C ARG A 117 4.89 -39.99 41.33
N GLU A 118 3.66 -40.21 41.78
CA GLU A 118 2.46 -39.81 41.03
C GLU A 118 2.35 -38.28 40.88
N HIS A 119 2.70 -37.53 41.92
CA HIS A 119 2.74 -36.07 41.88
C HIS A 119 3.77 -35.55 40.87
N ASP A 120 5.00 -36.07 40.91
CA ASP A 120 6.07 -35.73 39.95
C ASP A 120 5.66 -36.09 38.51
N GLN A 121 5.03 -37.26 38.31
CA GLN A 121 4.51 -37.66 36.99
C GLN A 121 3.46 -36.69 36.47
N ARG A 122 2.52 -36.23 37.32
CA ARG A 122 1.51 -35.24 36.93
C ARG A 122 2.14 -33.90 36.56
N ILE A 123 3.16 -33.45 37.30
CA ILE A 123 3.93 -32.24 36.94
C ILE A 123 4.62 -32.42 35.59
N GLY A 124 5.28 -33.56 35.37
CA GLY A 124 5.98 -33.86 34.13
C GLY A 124 5.05 -33.85 32.92
N THR A 125 3.89 -34.50 33.02
CA THR A 125 2.87 -34.50 31.96
C THR A 125 2.33 -33.10 31.68
N ALA A 126 1.94 -32.35 32.72
CA ALA A 126 1.40 -31.01 32.53
C ALA A 126 2.42 -30.03 31.93
N THR A 127 3.70 -30.14 32.33
CA THR A 127 4.80 -29.33 31.77
C THR A 127 5.04 -29.64 30.30
N ARG A 128 5.07 -30.93 29.92
CA ARG A 128 5.25 -31.35 28.53
C ARG A 128 4.13 -30.84 27.64
N GLU A 129 2.88 -31.02 28.07
CA GLU A 129 1.74 -30.53 27.30
C GLU A 129 1.73 -29.01 27.19
N LEU A 130 2.08 -28.29 28.25
CA LEU A 130 2.19 -26.83 28.21
C LEU A 130 3.24 -26.37 27.19
N ALA A 131 4.40 -27.04 27.13
CA ALA A 131 5.43 -26.73 26.15
C ALA A 131 4.94 -26.92 24.71
N ILE A 132 4.24 -28.03 24.43
CA ILE A 132 3.65 -28.31 23.11
C ILE A 132 2.65 -27.21 22.72
N TRP A 133 1.68 -26.93 23.58
CA TRP A 133 0.63 -25.95 23.28
C TRP A 133 1.17 -24.52 23.16
N SER A 134 2.18 -24.18 23.95
CA SER A 134 2.86 -22.88 23.88
C SER A 134 3.66 -22.75 22.59
N GLY A 135 4.32 -23.83 22.15
CA GLY A 135 5.04 -23.88 20.88
C GLY A 135 4.11 -23.63 19.69
N ILE A 136 2.99 -24.35 19.62
CA ILE A 136 2.00 -24.17 18.55
C ILE A 136 1.42 -22.75 18.57
N SER A 137 1.03 -22.25 19.75
CA SER A 137 0.51 -20.87 19.84
C SER A 137 1.51 -19.83 19.36
N GLY A 138 2.78 -19.97 19.75
CA GLY A 138 3.85 -19.07 19.31
C GLY A 138 4.06 -19.14 17.80
N GLN A 139 4.05 -20.35 17.22
CA GLN A 139 4.26 -20.56 15.79
C GLN A 139 3.08 -20.06 14.94
N VAL A 140 1.84 -20.21 15.41
CA VAL A 140 0.66 -19.62 14.78
C VAL A 140 0.75 -18.10 14.79
N VAL A 141 1.10 -17.49 15.93
CA VAL A 141 1.27 -16.03 16.05
C VAL A 141 2.38 -15.53 15.13
N ALA A 142 3.52 -16.23 15.06
CA ALA A 142 4.61 -15.89 14.15
C ALA A 142 4.18 -15.95 12.68
N THR A 143 3.45 -17.00 12.29
CA THR A 143 2.92 -17.14 10.92
C THR A 143 1.97 -16.00 10.56
N ILE A 144 1.10 -15.60 11.49
CA ILE A 144 0.19 -14.46 11.29
C ILE A 144 0.99 -13.17 11.17
N TYR A 145 1.96 -12.96 12.06
CA TYR A 145 2.82 -11.78 12.06
C TYR A 145 3.52 -11.61 10.71
N ASP A 146 4.19 -12.64 10.21
CA ASP A 146 4.93 -12.59 8.94
C ASP A 146 4.01 -12.16 7.77
N ILE A 147 2.84 -12.78 7.66
CA ILE A 147 1.87 -12.47 6.59
C ILE A 147 1.30 -11.06 6.76
N VAL A 148 1.00 -10.64 7.99
CA VAL A 148 0.44 -9.29 8.26
C VAL A 148 1.48 -8.21 8.01
N VAL A 149 2.76 -8.44 8.30
CA VAL A 149 3.86 -7.51 7.96
C VAL A 149 3.96 -7.32 6.44
N GLU A 150 3.86 -8.40 5.66
CA GLU A 150 3.85 -8.31 4.20
C GLU A 150 2.66 -7.47 3.69
N ILE A 151 1.46 -7.71 4.23
CA ILE A 151 0.24 -6.95 3.90
C ILE A 151 0.41 -5.47 4.29
N TYR A 152 0.90 -5.20 5.49
CA TYR A 152 1.08 -3.85 6.03
C TYR A 152 2.01 -3.03 5.13
N HIS A 153 3.17 -3.57 4.74
CA HIS A 153 4.10 -2.87 3.85
C HIS A 153 3.52 -2.65 2.45
N ALA A 154 2.75 -3.60 1.92
CA ALA A 154 2.07 -3.43 0.64
C ALA A 154 1.02 -2.30 0.70
N LEU A 155 0.25 -2.22 1.79
CA LEU A 155 -0.73 -1.15 2.02
C LEU A 155 -0.04 0.21 2.18
N LEU A 156 1.02 0.29 2.99
CA LEU A 156 1.78 1.52 3.21
C LEU A 156 2.37 2.05 1.90
N PHE A 157 2.91 1.16 1.05
CA PHE A 157 3.43 1.55 -0.25
C PHE A 157 2.32 2.05 -1.19
N SER A 158 1.16 1.39 -1.20
CA SER A 158 0.00 1.83 -1.98
C SER A 158 -0.51 3.21 -1.53
N GLU A 159 -0.53 3.47 -0.23
CA GLU A 159 -0.95 4.76 0.33
C GLU A 159 0.05 5.86 -0.01
N LEU A 160 1.35 5.60 0.11
CA LEU A 160 2.39 6.56 -0.28
C LEU A 160 2.26 6.94 -1.76
N GLN A 161 2.04 5.96 -2.64
CA GLN A 161 1.81 6.20 -4.06
C GLN A 161 0.54 7.01 -4.31
N ALA A 162 -0.56 6.66 -3.65
CA ALA A 162 -1.82 7.39 -3.76
C ALA A 162 -1.68 8.84 -3.28
N THR A 163 -0.94 9.08 -2.19
CA THR A 163 -0.71 10.41 -1.62
C THR A 163 0.16 11.27 -2.52
N LEU A 164 1.27 10.74 -3.04
CA LEU A 164 2.14 11.46 -3.98
C LEU A 164 1.38 11.88 -5.25
N PHE A 165 0.51 10.98 -5.75
CA PHE A 165 -0.33 11.27 -6.89
C PHE A 165 -1.42 12.29 -6.53
N ALA A 166 -2.13 12.13 -5.42
CA ALA A 166 -3.21 13.02 -4.97
C ALA A 166 -2.71 14.44 -4.64
N ASP A 167 -1.53 14.57 -4.04
CA ASP A 167 -0.89 15.87 -3.78
C ASP A 167 -0.53 16.58 -5.08
N THR A 168 0.05 15.84 -6.03
CA THR A 168 0.34 16.37 -7.37
C THR A 168 -0.96 16.76 -8.06
N GLN A 169 -2.00 15.93 -7.92
CA GLN A 169 -3.31 16.16 -8.49
C GLN A 169 -3.98 17.42 -7.96
N THR A 170 -3.99 17.58 -6.64
CA THR A 170 -4.57 18.76 -5.98
C THR A 170 -3.88 20.05 -6.43
N LYS A 171 -2.54 20.04 -6.57
CA LYS A 171 -1.78 21.20 -7.02
C LYS A 171 -2.05 21.54 -8.48
N VAL A 172 -2.10 20.53 -9.35
CA VAL A 172 -2.41 20.71 -10.77
C VAL A 172 -3.84 21.20 -10.95
N ASP A 173 -4.81 20.55 -10.30
CA ASP A 173 -6.23 20.86 -10.43
C ASP A 173 -6.58 22.23 -9.85
N GLY A 174 -5.99 22.60 -8.71
CA GLY A 174 -6.15 23.93 -8.12
C GLY A 174 -5.73 25.04 -9.08
N SER A 175 -4.51 24.95 -9.63
CA SER A 175 -3.99 25.97 -10.54
C SER A 175 -4.71 25.96 -11.90
N LEU A 176 -5.09 24.79 -12.43
CA LEU A 176 -5.87 24.71 -13.67
C LEU A 176 -7.31 25.20 -13.49
N SER A 177 -7.92 25.01 -12.32
CA SER A 177 -9.27 25.49 -12.01
C SER A 177 -9.30 27.02 -11.98
N ALA A 178 -8.28 27.64 -11.37
CA ALA A 178 -8.08 29.10 -11.41
C ALA A 178 -7.90 29.63 -12.84
N ALA A 179 -7.35 28.82 -13.75
CA ALA A 179 -7.13 29.17 -15.15
C ALA A 179 -8.36 29.04 -16.06
N SER A 180 -9.21 28.03 -15.84
CA SER A 180 -10.15 27.57 -16.88
C SER A 180 -11.54 27.14 -16.41
N GLY A 181 -11.89 27.39 -15.14
CA GLY A 181 -13.27 27.34 -14.62
C GLY A 181 -13.93 25.96 -14.47
N SER A 182 -13.39 24.87 -15.04
CA SER A 182 -13.95 23.51 -14.87
C SER A 182 -12.92 22.40 -15.11
N SER A 183 -11.91 22.29 -14.24
CA SER A 183 -10.77 21.37 -14.47
C SER A 183 -11.01 19.93 -14.02
N LEU A 184 -11.83 19.71 -12.99
CA LEU A 184 -12.14 18.37 -12.48
C LEU A 184 -12.90 17.51 -13.50
N ASP A 185 -13.87 18.10 -14.21
CA ASP A 185 -14.60 17.45 -15.31
C ASP A 185 -13.69 16.93 -16.42
N LYS A 186 -12.47 17.48 -16.58
CA LYS A 186 -11.58 17.13 -17.70
C LYS A 186 -10.80 15.84 -17.42
N ILE A 187 -10.45 15.54 -16.17
CA ILE A 187 -9.73 14.31 -15.79
C ILE A 187 -10.65 13.10 -15.87
N GLU A 188 -11.84 13.19 -15.26
CA GLU A 188 -12.83 12.11 -15.29
C GLU A 188 -13.21 11.77 -16.73
N ARG A 189 -13.45 12.78 -17.57
CA ARG A 189 -13.72 12.60 -19.00
C ARG A 189 -12.58 11.93 -19.77
N VAL A 190 -11.32 12.22 -19.45
CA VAL A 190 -10.19 11.53 -20.10
C VAL A 190 -10.09 10.09 -19.63
N SER A 191 -10.28 9.83 -18.34
CA SER A 191 -10.29 8.48 -17.78
C SER A 191 -11.41 7.63 -18.37
N ASP A 192 -12.62 8.17 -18.51
CA ASP A 192 -13.77 7.48 -19.12
C ASP A 192 -13.50 7.15 -20.60
N ARG A 193 -13.00 8.11 -21.38
CA ARG A 193 -12.62 7.88 -22.79
C ARG A 193 -11.53 6.82 -22.95
N LEU A 194 -10.53 6.81 -22.07
CA LEU A 194 -9.45 5.82 -22.08
C LEU A 194 -9.90 4.44 -21.55
N ARG A 195 -11.14 4.30 -21.05
CA ARG A 195 -11.75 3.01 -20.74
C ARG A 195 -12.47 2.42 -21.95
N ASP A 196 -13.13 3.25 -22.75
CA ASP A 196 -13.89 2.81 -23.93
C ASP A 196 -12.98 2.30 -25.06
N GLY A 197 -11.77 2.86 -25.16
CA GLY A 197 -10.66 2.27 -25.90
C GLY A 197 -10.76 2.34 -27.43
N ASP A 198 -11.81 2.94 -27.96
CA ASP A 198 -11.97 3.16 -29.40
C ASP A 198 -11.08 4.34 -29.89
N PRO A 199 -10.72 4.36 -31.20
CA PRO A 199 -9.82 5.38 -31.74
C PRO A 199 -10.33 6.83 -31.59
N GLU A 200 -11.64 7.05 -31.57
CA GLU A 200 -12.22 8.38 -31.39
C GLU A 200 -12.04 8.84 -29.94
N SER A 201 -12.33 7.98 -28.98
CA SER A 201 -12.08 8.25 -27.56
C SER A 201 -10.61 8.53 -27.24
N ILE A 202 -9.67 7.80 -27.87
CA ILE A 202 -8.23 8.08 -27.77
C ILE A 202 -7.90 9.46 -28.36
N SER A 203 -8.42 9.79 -29.54
CA SER A 203 -8.24 11.11 -30.18
C SER A 203 -8.70 12.25 -29.27
N GLN A 204 -9.89 12.08 -28.67
CA GLN A 204 -10.48 13.07 -27.77
C GLN A 204 -9.69 13.20 -26.46
N ALA A 205 -9.13 12.11 -25.94
CA ALA A 205 -8.26 12.12 -24.77
C ALA A 205 -6.97 12.92 -25.04
N LEU A 206 -6.29 12.66 -26.16
CA LEU A 206 -5.08 13.41 -26.57
C LEU A 206 -5.38 14.90 -26.83
N THR A 207 -6.51 15.19 -27.47
CA THR A 207 -6.97 16.58 -27.66
C THR A 207 -7.19 17.27 -26.32
N THR A 208 -7.69 16.56 -25.32
CA THR A 208 -7.87 17.10 -23.97
C THR A 208 -6.52 17.40 -23.31
N CYS A 209 -5.52 16.52 -23.46
CA CYS A 209 -4.15 16.75 -22.98
C CYS A 209 -3.55 18.03 -23.57
N ARG A 210 -3.71 18.24 -24.88
CA ARG A 210 -3.29 19.50 -25.54
C ARG A 210 -3.96 20.73 -24.91
N ARG A 211 -5.28 20.69 -24.73
CA ARG A 211 -6.04 21.79 -24.12
C ARG A 211 -5.60 22.08 -22.67
N LEU A 212 -5.16 21.06 -21.93
CA LEU A 212 -4.58 21.26 -20.59
C LEU A 212 -3.26 22.04 -20.66
N ILE A 213 -2.40 21.72 -21.63
CA ILE A 213 -1.14 22.45 -21.86
C ILE A 213 -1.43 23.91 -22.25
N ASP A 214 -2.38 24.14 -23.17
CA ASP A 214 -2.81 25.48 -23.58
C ASP A 214 -3.32 26.30 -22.39
N SER A 215 -4.23 25.71 -21.61
CA SER A 215 -4.82 26.36 -20.43
C SER A 215 -3.77 26.67 -19.36
N CYS A 216 -2.78 25.80 -19.18
CA CYS A 216 -1.67 26.04 -18.27
C CYS A 216 -0.83 27.24 -18.74
N ALA A 217 -0.49 27.33 -20.02
CA ALA A 217 0.23 28.46 -20.57
C ALA A 217 -0.56 29.77 -20.42
N ASP A 218 -1.87 29.74 -20.65
CA ASP A 218 -2.80 30.85 -20.42
C ASP A 218 -2.80 31.34 -18.97
N HIS A 219 -2.68 30.43 -18.02
CA HIS A 219 -2.62 30.75 -16.61
C HIS A 219 -1.29 31.38 -16.19
N VAL A 220 -0.19 30.69 -16.47
CA VAL A 220 1.12 31.02 -15.90
C VAL A 220 1.81 32.15 -16.64
N PHE A 221 1.51 32.33 -17.93
CA PHE A 221 2.07 33.39 -18.76
C PHE A 221 1.08 33.79 -19.85
N PRO A 222 0.13 34.72 -19.57
CA PRO A 222 -0.82 35.22 -20.56
C PRO A 222 -0.15 35.70 -21.84
N ALA A 223 -0.82 35.57 -22.98
CA ALA A 223 -0.25 35.95 -24.27
C ALA A 223 0.03 37.46 -24.34
N GLN A 224 1.16 37.84 -24.92
CA GLN A 224 1.60 39.24 -25.05
C GLN A 224 1.99 39.54 -26.49
N SER A 225 1.83 40.80 -26.90
CA SER A 225 2.26 41.29 -28.22
C SER A 225 3.76 41.51 -28.31
N GLU A 226 4.39 41.87 -27.19
CA GLU A 226 5.84 42.09 -27.13
C GLU A 226 6.59 40.77 -26.93
N PRO A 227 7.71 40.56 -27.63
CA PRO A 227 8.55 39.38 -27.42
C PRO A 227 9.17 39.36 -26.01
N TYR A 228 9.37 38.17 -25.44
CA TYR A 228 10.02 37.97 -24.14
C TYR A 228 11.51 37.64 -24.31
N ALA A 229 12.39 38.38 -23.63
CA ALA A 229 13.83 38.11 -23.65
C ALA A 229 14.24 37.11 -22.55
N ILE A 230 14.99 36.08 -22.93
CA ILE A 230 15.65 35.13 -22.02
C ILE A 230 17.12 35.57 -21.90
N GLY A 231 17.37 36.64 -21.13
CA GLY A 231 18.69 37.25 -21.02
C GLY A 231 19.26 37.66 -22.39
N GLU A 232 20.57 37.48 -22.58
CA GLU A 232 21.25 37.67 -23.87
C GLU A 232 21.12 36.46 -24.82
N GLU A 233 20.54 35.35 -24.37
CA GLU A 233 20.57 34.08 -25.11
C GLU A 233 19.56 34.04 -26.28
N ALA A 234 18.34 34.54 -26.08
CA ALA A 234 17.28 34.44 -27.07
C ALA A 234 16.10 35.38 -26.81
N THR A 235 15.37 35.71 -27.88
CA THR A 235 14.08 36.40 -27.82
C THR A 235 12.96 35.44 -28.26
N LEU A 236 11.94 35.27 -27.43
CA LEU A 236 10.80 34.39 -27.69
C LEU A 236 9.56 35.17 -28.08
N GLN A 237 8.90 34.73 -29.14
CA GLN A 237 7.54 35.16 -29.44
C GLN A 237 6.57 34.51 -28.44
N VAL A 238 5.77 35.31 -27.74
CA VAL A 238 4.86 34.87 -26.66
C VAL A 238 3.39 35.22 -26.94
N GLY A 239 3.04 35.34 -28.23
CA GLY A 239 1.65 35.52 -28.66
C GLY A 239 0.77 34.27 -28.49
N PRO A 240 -0.53 34.35 -28.84
CA PRO A 240 -1.53 33.30 -28.57
C PRO A 240 -1.17 31.91 -29.11
N GLN A 241 -0.55 31.84 -30.29
CA GLN A 241 -0.15 30.58 -30.94
C GLN A 241 1.13 29.96 -30.33
N ASN A 242 1.87 30.71 -29.51
CA ASN A 242 3.22 30.33 -29.04
C ASN A 242 3.18 29.70 -27.64
N VAL A 243 2.31 28.71 -27.44
CA VAL A 243 2.05 28.04 -26.15
C VAL A 243 3.33 27.53 -25.49
N LEU A 244 4.17 26.80 -26.25
CA LEU A 244 5.42 26.23 -25.72
C LEU A 244 6.43 27.32 -25.29
N ASN A 245 6.52 28.40 -26.06
CA ASN A 245 7.41 29.53 -25.72
C ASN A 245 6.94 30.25 -24.46
N ARG A 246 5.63 30.36 -24.24
CA ARG A 246 5.05 30.98 -23.05
C ARG A 246 5.36 30.17 -21.78
N LEU A 247 5.26 28.84 -21.86
CA LEU A 247 5.71 27.97 -20.77
C LEU A 247 7.23 28.08 -20.53
N GLN A 248 8.03 28.15 -21.60
CA GLN A 248 9.46 28.38 -21.47
C GLN A 248 9.77 29.74 -20.81
N ALA A 249 9.09 30.80 -21.20
CA ALA A 249 9.23 32.13 -20.60
C ALA A 249 8.86 32.12 -19.11
N TYR A 250 7.78 31.44 -18.72
CA TYR A 250 7.42 31.26 -17.32
C TYR A 250 8.50 30.54 -16.51
N THR A 251 9.02 29.42 -17.02
CA THR A 251 10.07 28.66 -16.33
C THR A 251 11.36 29.47 -16.18
N HIS A 252 11.65 30.37 -17.13
CA HIS A 252 12.74 31.33 -17.00
C HIS A 252 12.46 32.38 -15.92
N GLN A 253 11.25 32.95 -15.87
CA GLN A 253 10.83 33.89 -14.82
C GLN A 253 10.88 33.30 -13.41
N CYS A 254 10.72 31.98 -13.26
CA CYS A 254 10.83 31.29 -11.98
C CYS A 254 12.28 31.05 -11.52
N GLY A 255 13.28 31.43 -12.33
CA GLY A 255 14.68 31.35 -11.94
C GLY A 255 15.26 29.93 -11.81
N ILE A 256 14.58 28.91 -12.34
CA ILE A 256 15.10 27.53 -12.27
C ILE A 256 16.32 27.33 -13.19
N THR A 257 17.17 26.36 -12.88
CA THR A 257 18.40 26.08 -13.62
C THR A 257 18.16 25.80 -15.11
N LYS A 258 19.12 26.18 -15.97
CA LYS A 258 19.05 25.98 -17.43
C LYS A 258 18.77 24.52 -17.81
N SER A 259 19.44 23.57 -17.16
CA SER A 259 19.23 22.13 -17.40
C SER A 259 17.80 21.68 -17.08
N ARG A 260 17.19 22.19 -16.01
CA ARG A 260 15.80 21.90 -15.64
C ARG A 260 14.83 22.52 -16.65
N ARG A 261 15.07 23.77 -17.07
CA ARG A 261 14.27 24.44 -18.14
C ARG A 261 14.32 23.66 -19.45
N ASP A 262 15.51 23.25 -19.89
CA ASP A 262 15.69 22.50 -21.13
C ASP A 262 15.04 21.11 -21.11
N ARG A 263 15.02 20.46 -19.93
CA ARG A 263 14.28 19.21 -19.73
C ARG A 263 12.77 19.45 -19.88
N LEU A 264 12.20 20.39 -19.12
CA LEU A 264 10.78 20.70 -19.17
C LEU A 264 10.33 21.14 -20.57
N ARG A 265 11.11 21.98 -21.24
CA ARG A 265 10.85 22.41 -22.63
C ARG A 265 10.75 21.21 -23.57
N ARG A 266 11.71 20.29 -23.53
CA ARG A 266 11.69 19.09 -24.37
C ARG A 266 10.51 18.17 -24.05
N THR A 267 10.26 17.94 -22.76
CA THR A 267 9.13 17.10 -22.30
C THR A 267 7.79 17.66 -22.78
N VAL A 268 7.52 18.94 -22.56
CA VAL A 268 6.23 19.52 -22.98
C VAL A 268 6.15 19.62 -24.50
N ALA A 269 7.24 19.90 -25.22
CA ALA A 269 7.24 19.91 -26.67
C ALA A 269 6.92 18.53 -27.27
N ASP A 270 7.50 17.46 -26.73
CA ASP A 270 7.21 16.08 -27.14
C ASP A 270 5.74 15.73 -26.89
N LEU A 271 5.25 15.99 -25.67
CA LEU A 271 3.85 15.73 -25.31
C LEU A 271 2.87 16.53 -26.18
N TYR A 272 3.15 17.80 -26.41
CA TYR A 272 2.32 18.66 -27.26
C TYR A 272 2.30 18.16 -28.71
N GLY A 273 3.44 17.69 -29.22
CA GLY A 273 3.56 17.05 -30.53
C GLY A 273 2.72 15.77 -30.62
N ARG A 274 2.86 14.87 -29.65
CA ARG A 274 2.08 13.62 -29.57
C ARG A 274 0.58 13.87 -29.45
N CYS A 275 0.17 14.89 -28.71
CA CYS A 275 -1.24 15.28 -28.61
C CYS A 275 -1.78 15.94 -29.89
N SER A 276 -0.90 16.46 -30.75
CA SER A 276 -1.25 17.21 -31.96
C SER A 276 -1.15 16.40 -33.25
N ALA A 277 -0.46 15.25 -33.25
CA ALA A 277 -0.17 14.46 -34.45
C ALA A 277 -1.43 13.87 -35.12
N GLY A 278 -2.58 13.85 -34.42
CA GLY A 278 -3.81 13.24 -34.94
C GLY A 278 -3.68 11.71 -35.05
N THR A 279 -4.81 11.01 -35.00
CA THR A 279 -4.92 9.54 -34.89
C THR A 279 -4.58 8.74 -36.14
N HIS A 280 -3.61 9.23 -36.92
CA HIS A 280 -3.02 8.47 -38.01
C HIS A 280 -1.84 7.58 -37.57
N ALA A 281 -1.33 7.79 -36.35
CA ALA A 281 -0.48 6.82 -35.67
C ALA A 281 -1.36 5.91 -34.81
N GLU A 282 -1.15 4.60 -34.88
CA GLU A 282 -1.79 3.57 -34.05
C GLU A 282 -1.45 3.76 -32.55
N VAL A 283 -1.87 4.86 -31.95
CA VAL A 283 -1.67 5.11 -30.52
C VAL A 283 -2.57 4.16 -29.75
N THR A 284 -1.95 3.27 -28.99
CA THR A 284 -2.69 2.32 -28.16
C THR A 284 -3.33 3.02 -26.97
N VAL A 285 -4.35 2.40 -26.37
CA VAL A 285 -4.97 2.90 -25.13
C VAL A 285 -3.93 3.07 -24.02
N ASP A 286 -3.01 2.12 -23.87
CA ASP A 286 -1.95 2.18 -22.87
C ASP A 286 -0.98 3.32 -23.15
N GLU A 287 -0.61 3.53 -24.42
CA GLU A 287 0.23 4.67 -24.79
C GLU A 287 -0.47 6.01 -24.47
N ALA A 288 -1.75 6.14 -24.80
CA ALA A 288 -2.53 7.35 -24.51
C ALA A 288 -2.67 7.60 -22.99
N ARG A 289 -2.78 6.54 -22.18
CA ARG A 289 -2.74 6.64 -20.71
C ARG A 289 -1.40 7.19 -20.22
N PHE A 290 -0.28 6.70 -20.76
CA PHE A 290 1.04 7.23 -20.40
C PHE A 290 1.23 8.69 -20.84
N VAL A 291 0.74 9.07 -22.03
CA VAL A 291 0.75 10.48 -22.48
C VAL A 291 -0.02 11.37 -21.50
N PHE A 292 -1.20 10.94 -21.08
CA PHE A 292 -2.00 11.67 -20.11
C PHE A 292 -1.26 11.84 -18.78
N LEU A 293 -0.73 10.76 -18.20
CA LEU A 293 0.02 10.80 -16.95
C LEU A 293 1.26 11.70 -17.05
N GLN A 294 2.02 11.60 -18.14
CA GLN A 294 3.20 12.44 -18.38
C GLN A 294 2.83 13.92 -18.53
N THR A 295 1.74 14.21 -19.24
CA THR A 295 1.20 15.57 -19.35
C THR A 295 0.86 16.10 -17.97
N TYR A 296 0.17 15.29 -17.16
CA TYR A 296 -0.23 15.67 -15.83
C TYR A 296 0.96 15.99 -14.91
N ILE A 297 1.97 15.11 -14.88
CA ILE A 297 3.19 15.30 -14.10
C ILE A 297 3.98 16.51 -14.58
N ALA A 298 4.14 16.69 -15.91
CA ALA A 298 4.89 17.82 -16.47
C ALA A 298 4.22 19.16 -16.15
N LEU A 299 2.90 19.23 -16.26
CA LEU A 299 2.15 20.43 -15.88
C LEU A 299 2.22 20.68 -14.36
N GLY A 300 2.14 19.63 -13.55
CA GLY A 300 2.33 19.74 -12.10
C GLY A 300 3.70 20.29 -11.71
N GLU A 301 4.76 19.82 -12.36
CA GLU A 301 6.09 20.35 -12.11
C GLU A 301 6.18 21.85 -12.47
N ILE A 302 5.57 22.29 -13.58
CA ILE A 302 5.56 23.70 -13.99
C ILE A 302 4.74 24.55 -13.02
N LEU A 303 3.53 24.12 -12.69
CA LEU A 303 2.58 24.87 -11.84
C LEU A 303 3.05 25.02 -10.39
N THR A 304 3.93 24.13 -9.94
CA THR A 304 4.52 24.16 -8.59
C THR A 304 5.85 24.91 -8.52
N LEU A 305 6.33 25.48 -9.63
CA LEU A 305 7.46 26.39 -9.59
C LEU A 305 7.04 27.67 -8.87
N GLU A 306 7.76 28.00 -7.80
CA GLU A 306 7.62 29.26 -7.10
C GLU A 306 8.33 30.36 -7.88
N ARG A 307 7.69 31.53 -7.96
CA ARG A 307 8.30 32.71 -8.58
C ARG A 307 9.41 33.19 -7.65
N SER A 308 10.68 33.04 -8.06
CA SER A 308 11.79 33.65 -7.33
C SER A 308 11.60 35.17 -7.34
N SER A 309 11.40 35.77 -6.17
CA SER A 309 11.28 37.23 -6.00
C SER A 309 12.62 37.96 -6.09
N GLU A 310 13.70 37.28 -6.49
CA GLU A 310 15.02 37.89 -6.70
C GLU A 310 15.39 37.85 -8.18
N PRO A 311 15.84 38.98 -8.77
CA PRO A 311 16.44 38.98 -10.09
C PRO A 311 17.72 38.15 -10.01
N LEU A 312 17.78 37.05 -10.77
CA LEU A 312 19.03 36.33 -10.99
C LEU A 312 19.93 37.22 -11.84
N ASP A 313 20.85 37.91 -11.16
CA ASP A 313 21.98 38.60 -11.78
C ASP A 313 22.87 37.60 -12.54
N SER A 314 23.11 37.95 -13.81
CA SER A 314 24.20 37.52 -14.72
C SER A 314 24.30 36.04 -15.14
#